data_AF-A0A7X3TPS3-F1
#
_entry.id   AF-A0A7X3TPS3-F1
#
_cell.length_a   1.000
_cell.length_b   1.000
_cell.length_c   1.000
_cell.angle_alpha   90.00
_cell.angle_beta   90.00
_cell.angle_gamma   90.00
#
_symmetry.space_group_name_H-M   'P 1'
#
loop_
_entity.id
_entity.type
_entity.pdbx_description
1 polymer ?
#
loop_
_entity_poly.entity_id
_entity_poly.type
_entity_poly.pdbx_seq_one_letter_code
_entity_poly.pdbx_strand_id
1 'polypeptide(L)'
;MKYLLTPAAILILVWSIPSYSEPSVSRGLMLKMHGLEVDAKRVFIDLLYNDEPHEEDKADALYQLGLIAFNNKDIGLATETWGLLIDEFPNTEKGRTVSAGIKYLLEDYDALVLESSKEEIRDREEV
;
A
#
# COMPACT_ATOMS: atom_id res chain seq x y z
N MET A 1 1.83 -54.34 24.58
CA MET A 1 1.22 -53.27 25.41
C MET A 1 0.61 -52.25 24.45
N LYS A 2 -0.73 -52.15 24.42
CA LYS A 2 -1.47 -51.22 23.54
C LYS A 2 -1.67 -49.92 24.32
N TYR A 3 -1.15 -48.82 23.83
CA TYR A 3 -1.41 -47.49 24.39
C TYR A 3 -2.87 -47.13 24.12
N LEU A 4 -3.70 -47.22 25.15
CA LEU A 4 -5.10 -46.77 25.10
C LEU A 4 -5.10 -45.27 25.42
N LEU A 5 -4.95 -44.44 24.39
CA LEU A 5 -5.13 -42.99 24.49
C LEU A 5 -6.58 -42.70 24.89
N THR A 6 -6.79 -42.21 26.10
CA THR A 6 -8.09 -41.72 26.58
C THR A 6 -8.50 -40.43 25.85
N PRO A 7 -9.80 -40.21 25.55
CA PRO A 7 -10.27 -39.09 24.74
C PRO A 7 -10.06 -37.69 25.34
N ALA A 8 -9.61 -37.59 26.59
CA ALA A 8 -9.33 -36.31 27.25
C ALA A 8 -8.06 -35.60 26.77
N ALA A 9 -7.12 -36.31 26.12
CA ALA A 9 -5.82 -35.74 25.75
C ALA A 9 -5.82 -34.96 24.42
N ILE A 10 -6.90 -34.99 23.63
CA ILE A 10 -6.97 -34.35 22.31
C ILE A 10 -7.55 -32.90 22.39
N LEU A 11 -8.09 -32.49 23.54
CA LEU A 11 -8.92 -31.27 23.65
C LEU A 11 -8.20 -30.00 24.16
N ILE A 12 -6.87 -30.00 24.35
CA ILE A 12 -6.14 -28.83 24.90
C ILE A 12 -5.20 -28.15 23.86
N LEU A 13 -5.15 -28.62 22.61
CA LEU A 13 -4.31 -28.02 21.55
C LEU A 13 -5.02 -26.92 20.72
N VAL A 14 -5.95 -26.17 21.31
CA VAL A 14 -6.65 -25.05 20.63
C VAL A 14 -6.65 -23.77 21.48
N TRP A 15 -5.50 -23.37 22.04
CA TRP A 15 -5.42 -22.17 22.90
C TRP A 15 -4.33 -21.17 22.57
N SER A 16 -3.66 -21.28 21.43
CA SER A 16 -2.72 -20.25 20.98
C SER A 16 -2.66 -20.16 19.45
N ILE A 17 -3.80 -20.05 18.76
CA ILE A 17 -3.74 -19.53 17.39
C ILE A 17 -3.60 -18.02 17.57
N PRO A 18 -2.42 -17.41 17.27
CA PRO A 18 -2.33 -15.96 17.23
C PRO A 18 -3.38 -15.50 16.23
N SER A 19 -4.33 -14.67 16.69
CA SER A 19 -5.25 -14.00 15.79
C SER A 19 -4.41 -13.08 14.91
N TYR A 20 -4.03 -13.56 13.74
CA TYR A 20 -3.44 -12.70 12.72
C TYR A 20 -4.53 -11.69 12.37
N SER A 21 -4.41 -10.47 12.86
CA SER A 21 -5.31 -9.41 12.44
C SER A 21 -4.99 -9.16 10.97
N GLU A 22 -5.93 -9.51 10.09
CA GLU A 22 -5.78 -9.23 8.67
C GLU A 22 -5.48 -7.73 8.47
N PRO A 23 -4.56 -7.40 7.55
CA PRO A 23 -4.30 -6.02 7.23
C PRO A 23 -5.62 -5.40 6.74
N SER A 24 -5.96 -4.22 7.25
CA SER A 24 -7.19 -3.51 6.92
C SER A 24 -6.94 -2.02 6.87
N VAL A 25 -7.69 -1.33 6.03
CA VAL A 25 -7.59 0.13 5.88
C VAL A 25 -7.78 0.81 7.23
N SER A 26 -8.77 0.37 8.01
CA SER A 26 -9.06 0.91 9.34
C SER A 26 -7.86 0.80 10.28
N ARG A 27 -7.17 -0.35 10.31
CA ARG A 27 -5.97 -0.53 11.14
C ARG A 27 -4.85 0.42 10.74
N GLY A 28 -4.58 0.56 9.44
CA GLY A 28 -3.58 1.49 8.93
C GLY A 28 -3.89 2.95 9.27
N LEU A 29 -5.16 3.35 9.13
CA LEU A 29 -5.63 4.69 9.49
C LEU A 29 -5.47 4.98 10.99
N MET A 30 -5.80 4.02 11.86
CA MET A 30 -5.61 4.16 13.30
C MET A 30 -4.14 4.37 13.67
N LEU A 31 -3.24 3.57 13.08
CA LEU A 31 -1.79 3.72 13.30
C LEU A 31 -1.31 5.12 12.88
N LYS A 32 -1.71 5.57 11.69
CA LYS A 32 -1.39 6.91 11.18
C LYS A 32 -1.91 8.02 12.11
N MET A 33 -3.15 7.91 12.60
CA MET A 33 -3.75 8.89 13.51
C MET A 33 -2.96 9.03 14.82
N HIS A 34 -2.28 7.97 15.25
CA HIS A 34 -1.44 7.97 16.45
C HIS A 34 0.05 8.26 16.16
N GLY A 35 0.39 8.71 14.95
CA GLY A 35 1.77 9.04 14.56
C GLY A 35 2.66 7.83 14.30
N LEU A 36 2.09 6.62 14.27
CA LEU A 36 2.81 5.37 13.98
C LEU A 36 2.90 5.16 12.46
N GLU A 37 3.46 6.13 11.75
CA GLU A 37 3.46 6.14 10.27
C GLU A 37 4.19 4.96 9.66
N VAL A 38 5.29 4.50 10.26
CA VAL A 38 6.03 3.33 9.76
C VAL A 38 5.17 2.08 9.79
N ASP A 39 4.44 1.85 10.88
CA ASP A 39 3.56 0.71 11.01
C ASP A 39 2.32 0.86 10.12
N ALA A 40 1.77 2.06 9.99
CA ALA A 40 0.70 2.34 9.04
C ALA A 40 1.11 1.99 7.60
N LYS A 41 2.30 2.42 7.18
CA LYS A 41 2.86 2.09 5.85
C LYS A 41 2.97 0.59 5.63
N ARG A 42 3.44 -0.18 6.62
CA ARG A 42 3.50 -1.65 6.53
C ARG A 42 2.11 -2.24 6.26
N VAL A 43 1.10 -1.81 7.03
CA VAL A 43 -0.28 -2.30 6.85
C VAL A 43 -0.83 -1.99 5.46
N PHE A 44 -0.58 -0.78 4.96
CA PHE A 44 -1.03 -0.42 3.62
C PHE A 44 -0.29 -1.19 2.54
N ILE A 45 1.01 -1.43 2.67
CA ILE A 45 1.78 -2.27 1.75
C ILE A 45 1.25 -3.71 1.76
N ASP A 46 1.01 -4.28 2.95
CA ASP A 46 0.48 -5.63 3.09
C ASP A 46 -0.88 -5.78 2.41
N LEU A 47 -1.73 -4.74 2.42
CA LEU A 47 -3.01 -4.73 1.70
C LEU A 47 -2.85 -4.84 0.18
N LEU A 48 -1.80 -4.26 -0.41
CA LEU A 48 -1.60 -4.29 -1.87
C LEU A 48 -1.31 -5.71 -2.37
N TYR A 49 -0.58 -6.48 -1.57
CA TYR A 49 -0.07 -7.81 -1.94
C TYR A 49 -0.84 -8.97 -1.33
N ASN A 50 -1.86 -8.71 -0.52
CA ASN A 50 -2.78 -9.75 -0.11
C ASN A 50 -3.69 -10.14 -1.31
N ASP A 51 -3.95 -11.43 -1.45
CA ASP A 51 -4.77 -12.00 -2.54
C ASP A 51 -6.27 -11.76 -2.34
N GLU A 52 -6.71 -11.46 -1.10
CA GLU A 52 -8.12 -11.32 -0.75
C GLU A 52 -8.74 -9.90 -0.80
N PRO A 53 -8.06 -8.77 -0.50
CA PRO A 53 -8.74 -7.48 -0.37
C PRO A 53 -9.34 -6.99 -1.69
N HIS A 54 -10.49 -6.34 -1.55
CA HIS A 54 -11.24 -5.73 -2.65
C HIS A 54 -10.40 -4.61 -3.29
N GLU A 55 -10.59 -4.35 -4.59
CA GLU A 55 -9.89 -3.27 -5.32
C GLU A 55 -9.98 -1.91 -4.61
N GLU A 56 -11.10 -1.65 -3.91
CA GLU A 56 -11.32 -0.45 -3.09
C GLU A 56 -10.35 -0.35 -1.91
N ASP A 57 -10.05 -1.46 -1.21
CA ASP A 57 -9.11 -1.45 -0.08
C ASP A 57 -7.67 -1.22 -0.56
N LYS A 58 -7.32 -1.79 -1.73
CA LYS A 58 -6.01 -1.56 -2.36
C LYS A 58 -5.87 -0.11 -2.83
N ALA A 59 -6.94 0.45 -3.39
CA ALA A 59 -7.00 1.85 -3.78
C ALA A 59 -6.88 2.79 -2.57
N ASP A 60 -7.58 2.50 -1.47
CA ASP A 60 -7.47 3.23 -0.21
C ASP A 60 -6.05 3.17 0.35
N ALA A 61 -5.41 1.99 0.32
CA ALA A 61 -4.04 1.82 0.77
C ALA A 61 -3.06 2.69 -0.02
N LEU A 62 -3.12 2.68 -1.36
CA LEU A 62 -2.29 3.56 -2.20
C LEU A 62 -2.57 5.04 -1.95
N TYR A 63 -3.84 5.41 -1.80
CA TYR A 63 -4.19 6.79 -1.47
C TYR A 63 -3.55 7.25 -0.16
N GLN A 64 -3.60 6.42 0.89
CA GLN A 64 -2.99 6.73 2.17
C GLN A 64 -1.47 6.76 2.12
N LEU A 65 -0.83 5.86 1.36
CA LEU A 65 0.62 5.86 1.16
C LEU A 65 1.10 7.15 0.47
N GLY A 66 0.40 7.58 -0.59
CA GLY A 66 0.70 8.85 -1.25
C GLY A 66 0.51 10.06 -0.33
N LEU A 67 -0.54 10.08 0.50
CA LEU A 67 -0.73 11.12 1.52
C LEU A 67 0.40 11.15 2.55
N ILE A 68 0.88 9.99 3.01
CA ILE A 68 2.01 9.91 3.95
C ILE A 68 3.28 10.46 3.30
N ALA A 69 3.56 10.09 2.04
CA ALA A 69 4.71 10.61 1.30
C ALA A 69 4.62 12.14 1.12
N PHE A 70 3.45 12.64 0.70
CA PHE A 70 3.19 14.06 0.51
C PHE A 70 3.38 14.86 1.82
N ASN A 71 2.83 14.37 2.93
CA ASN A 71 2.98 14.99 4.24
C ASN A 71 4.45 15.02 4.71
N ASN A 72 5.22 14.00 4.35
CA ASN A 72 6.65 13.92 4.59
C ASN A 72 7.50 14.75 3.61
N LYS A 73 6.84 15.54 2.75
CA LYS A 73 7.46 16.37 1.69
C LYS A 73 8.20 15.59 0.63
N ASP A 74 7.94 14.28 0.54
CA ASP A 74 8.44 13.43 -0.54
C ASP A 74 7.44 13.45 -1.69
N ILE A 75 7.51 14.53 -2.48
CA ILE A 75 6.56 14.77 -3.57
C ILE A 75 6.70 13.73 -4.68
N GLY A 76 7.92 13.30 -5.00
CA GLY A 76 8.16 12.29 -6.03
C GLY A 76 7.54 10.94 -5.68
N LEU A 77 7.74 10.47 -4.44
CA LEU A 77 7.09 9.24 -3.98
C LEU A 77 5.56 9.38 -3.94
N ALA A 78 5.05 10.55 -3.54
CA ALA A 78 3.61 10.80 -3.52
C ALA A 78 2.99 10.73 -4.92
N THR A 79 3.59 11.39 -5.91
CA THR A 79 3.11 11.39 -7.29
C THR A 79 3.23 10.02 -7.93
N GLU A 80 4.33 9.31 -7.71
CA GLU A 80 4.49 7.92 -8.19
C GLU A 80 3.42 7.00 -7.60
N THR A 81 3.22 7.05 -6.28
CA THR A 81 2.23 6.22 -5.58
C THR A 81 0.80 6.51 -6.06
N TRP A 82 0.47 7.79 -6.28
CA TRP A 82 -0.84 8.18 -6.78
C TRP A 82 -1.01 7.92 -8.29
N GLY A 83 0.07 7.92 -9.07
CA GLY A 83 0.06 7.43 -10.45
C GLY A 83 -0.35 5.97 -10.50
N LEU A 84 0.29 5.13 -9.67
CA LEU A 84 -0.07 3.71 -9.55
C LEU A 84 -1.55 3.51 -9.17
N LEU A 85 -2.10 4.35 -8.28
CA LEU A 85 -3.51 4.33 -7.91
C LEU A 85 -4.43 4.62 -9.11
N ILE A 86 -4.09 5.59 -9.94
CA ILE A 86 -4.88 5.95 -11.12
C ILE A 86 -4.79 4.85 -12.18
N ASP A 87 -3.62 4.29 -12.39
CA ASP A 87 -3.37 3.29 -13.43
C ASP A 87 -4.04 1.94 -13.10
N GLU A 88 -3.89 1.48 -11.86
CA GLU A 88 -4.39 0.16 -11.44
C GLU A 88 -5.85 0.20 -11.00
N PHE A 89 -6.30 1.31 -10.41
CA PHE A 89 -7.64 1.42 -9.81
C PHE A 89 -8.44 2.66 -10.25
N PRO A 90 -8.55 2.95 -11.57
CA PRO A 90 -9.14 4.21 -12.08
C PRO A 90 -10.61 4.39 -11.71
N ASN A 91 -11.34 3.29 -11.50
CA ASN A 91 -12.78 3.29 -11.26
C ASN A 91 -13.16 3.25 -9.77
N THR A 92 -12.20 3.24 -8.87
CA THR A 92 -12.46 3.34 -7.43
C THR A 92 -12.81 4.77 -7.04
N GLU A 93 -13.39 4.96 -5.86
CA GLU A 93 -13.64 6.31 -5.35
C GLU A 93 -12.33 7.12 -5.25
N LYS A 94 -11.27 6.50 -4.74
CA LYS A 94 -9.97 7.16 -4.58
C LYS A 94 -9.25 7.39 -5.89
N GLY A 95 -9.29 6.43 -6.84
CA GLY A 95 -8.75 6.64 -8.18
C GLY A 95 -9.34 7.86 -8.87
N ARG A 96 -10.67 8.01 -8.84
CA ARG A 96 -11.35 9.21 -9.36
C ARG A 96 -10.98 10.48 -8.59
N THR A 97 -10.92 10.41 -7.27
CA THR A 97 -10.60 11.57 -6.42
C THR A 97 -9.21 12.10 -6.72
N VAL A 98 -8.23 11.21 -6.81
CA VAL A 98 -6.84 11.55 -7.10
C VAL A 98 -6.70 12.04 -8.54
N SER A 99 -7.25 11.33 -9.53
CA SER A 99 -7.25 11.76 -10.93
C SER A 99 -7.82 13.17 -11.11
N ALA A 100 -8.88 13.52 -10.39
CA ALA A 100 -9.45 14.87 -10.41
C ALA A 100 -8.61 15.91 -9.65
N GLY A 101 -7.96 15.51 -8.56
CA GLY A 101 -7.33 16.42 -7.59
C GLY A 101 -5.86 16.75 -7.87
N ILE A 102 -5.08 15.82 -8.41
CA ILE A 102 -3.62 15.99 -8.55
C ILE A 102 -3.16 16.18 -9.99
N LYS A 103 -4.08 16.45 -10.92
CA LYS A 103 -3.79 16.61 -12.34
C LYS A 103 -2.59 17.55 -12.61
N TYR A 104 -2.54 18.68 -11.91
CA TYR A 104 -1.44 19.64 -12.04
C TYR A 104 -0.10 19.15 -11.48
N LEU A 105 -0.12 18.28 -10.45
CA LEU A 105 1.10 17.71 -9.87
C LEU A 105 1.65 16.57 -10.75
N LEU A 106 0.77 15.78 -11.36
CA LEU A 106 1.17 14.71 -12.27
C LEU A 106 1.69 15.23 -13.61
N GLU A 107 1.06 16.28 -14.16
CA GLU A 107 1.52 16.88 -15.42
C GLU A 107 2.97 17.41 -15.33
N ASP A 108 3.35 18.00 -14.19
CA ASP A 108 4.72 18.45 -13.93
C ASP A 108 5.68 17.28 -13.69
N TYR A 109 5.24 16.25 -12.97
CA TYR A 109 6.04 15.05 -12.70
C TYR A 109 6.31 14.22 -13.96
N ASP A 110 5.31 13.99 -14.82
CA ASP A 110 5.48 13.26 -16.08
C ASP A 110 6.47 13.97 -16.99
N ALA A 111 6.47 15.30 -17.02
CA ALA A 111 7.46 16.09 -17.74
C ALA A 111 8.87 15.89 -17.17
N LEU A 112 9.03 15.85 -15.84
CA LEU A 112 10.31 15.59 -15.17
C LEU A 112 10.83 14.15 -15.41
N VAL A 113 9.94 13.15 -15.39
CA VAL A 113 10.30 11.75 -15.68
C VAL A 113 10.69 11.58 -17.15
N LEU A 114 9.97 12.23 -18.07
CA LEU A 114 10.33 12.24 -19.49
C LEU A 114 11.66 12.96 -19.76
N GLU A 115 12.00 13.99 -18.98
CA GLU A 115 13.28 14.68 -19.16
C GLU A 115 14.45 13.88 -18.57
N SER A 116 14.28 13.32 -17.37
CA SER A 116 15.30 12.45 -16.74
C SER A 116 15.59 11.19 -17.57
N SER A 117 14.56 10.58 -18.17
CA SER A 117 14.75 9.42 -19.05
C SER A 117 15.48 9.76 -20.36
N LYS A 118 15.28 10.96 -20.92
CA LYS A 118 16.05 11.42 -22.10
C LYS A 118 17.50 11.70 -21.76
N GLU A 119 17.77 12.26 -20.59
CA GLU A 119 19.12 12.59 -20.13
C GLU A 119 19.94 11.31 -19.90
N GLU A 120 19.34 10.28 -19.29
CA GLU A 120 19.98 8.97 -19.14
C GLU A 120 20.29 8.29 -20.49
N ILE A 121 19.41 8.44 -21.49
CA ILE A 121 19.65 7.90 -22.84
C ILE A 121 20.77 8.66 -23.54
N ARG A 122 20.78 9.99 -23.46
CA ARG A 122 21.85 10.83 -24.05
C ARG A 122 23.22 10.49 -23.46
N ASP A 123 23.29 10.35 -22.14
CA ASP A 123 24.54 10.02 -21.43
C ASP A 123 25.05 8.60 -21.79
N ARG A 124 24.19 7.71 -22.29
CA ARG A 124 24.59 6.39 -22.82
C ARG A 124 25.01 6.40 -24.28
N GLU A 125 24.58 7.40 -25.08
CA GLU A 125 24.96 7.55 -26.48
C GLU A 125 26.26 8.35 -26.67
N GLU A 126 26.67 9.14 -25.67
CA GLU A 126 27.92 9.92 -25.68
C GLU A 126 29.15 9.18 -25.11
N VAL A 127 29.01 7.89 -24.74
CA VAL A 127 30.09 6.99 -24.24
C VAL A 127 30.44 5.92 -25.26
#